data_AF-A0A0C2MZE7-F1
#
_entry.id   AF-A0A0C2MZE7-F1
#
_cell.length_a   1.000
_cell.length_b   1.000
_cell.length_c   1.000
_cell.angle_alpha   90.00
_cell.angle_beta   90.00
_cell.angle_gamma   90.00
#
_symmetry.space_group_name_H-M   'P 1'
#
loop_
_entity.id
_entity.type
_entity.pdbx_description
1 polymer ?
#
loop_
_entity_poly.entity_id
_entity_poly.type
_entity_poly.pdbx_seq_one_letter_code
_entity_poly.pdbx_strand_id
1 'polypeptide(L)'
;MVPKHYFDRATYHIDECLDENSQMSRFVSNPINAFMLIQRITSVWVDIYKSIKSVNDPGIKLSDDFIWLDDEDIEGAYVSLHRLQSFYELDPQDMVDGRLSEEWGSISQYYTLVPKHLSGSDLFEIGKIPYFKDEFMSAKLWFKAAYLEIKKEMNSENNPLRYEILDYLSWTEY
;
A
#
# COMPACT_ATOMS: atom_id res chain seq x y z
N MET A 1 -0.79 1.11 14.14
CA MET A 1 0.13 1.60 15.20
C MET A 1 1.51 0.99 14.91
N VAL A 2 2.53 1.81 14.69
CA VAL A 2 3.86 1.31 14.31
C VAL A 2 4.49 0.61 15.52
N PRO A 3 5.08 -0.58 15.41
CA PRO A 3 5.59 -1.30 16.57
C PRO A 3 6.76 -0.54 17.20
N LYS A 4 6.58 -0.05 18.44
CA LYS A 4 7.54 0.83 19.15
C LYS A 4 8.92 0.19 19.37
N HIS A 5 8.97 -1.14 19.47
CA HIS A 5 10.21 -1.89 19.70
C HIS A 5 11.24 -1.77 18.58
N TYR A 6 10.84 -1.34 17.37
CA TYR A 6 11.78 -1.04 16.27
C TYR A 6 12.54 0.28 16.45
N PHE A 7 12.13 1.14 17.39
CA PHE A 7 12.76 2.45 17.61
C PHE A 7 13.52 2.54 18.94
N ASP A 8 13.46 1.49 19.76
CA ASP A 8 14.10 1.46 21.09
C ASP A 8 15.54 0.91 21.06
N ARG A 9 16.02 0.37 19.93
CA ARG A 9 17.40 -0.12 19.78
C ARG A 9 18.27 0.93 19.11
N ALA A 10 19.33 1.36 19.82
CA ALA A 10 20.24 2.42 19.38
C ALA A 10 21.14 2.03 18.19
N THR A 11 21.37 0.73 17.95
CA THR A 11 22.21 0.23 16.86
C THR A 11 21.72 -1.14 16.42
N TYR A 12 21.50 -1.30 15.12
CA TYR A 12 21.29 -2.60 14.47
C TYR A 12 22.63 -3.06 13.89
N HIS A 13 23.01 -4.31 14.11
CA HIS A 13 24.11 -4.90 13.36
C HIS A 13 23.69 -4.98 11.89
N ILE A 14 24.50 -4.47 10.97
CA ILE A 14 24.23 -4.51 9.52
C ILE A 14 23.90 -5.94 9.05
N ASP A 15 24.52 -6.93 9.67
CA ASP A 15 24.29 -8.35 9.40
C ASP A 15 22.84 -8.80 9.71
N GLU A 16 22.15 -8.17 10.67
CA GLU A 16 20.72 -8.44 10.94
C GLU A 16 19.80 -7.80 9.89
N CYS A 17 20.22 -6.70 9.26
CA CYS A 17 19.44 -6.05 8.20
C CYS A 17 19.58 -6.76 6.85
N LEU A 18 20.71 -7.44 6.62
CA LEU A 18 21.00 -8.19 5.40
C LEU A 18 20.74 -9.70 5.54
N ASP A 19 20.41 -10.19 6.75
CA ASP A 19 19.94 -11.55 6.95
C ASP A 19 18.57 -11.72 6.28
N GLU A 20 18.52 -12.55 5.24
CA GLU A 20 17.31 -12.94 4.52
C GLU A 20 16.25 -13.52 5.47
N ASN A 21 16.68 -14.13 6.57
CA ASN A 21 15.79 -14.72 7.58
C ASN A 21 15.33 -13.74 8.66
N SER A 22 15.82 -12.50 8.64
CA SER A 22 15.43 -11.48 9.61
C SER A 22 13.94 -11.15 9.49
N GLN A 23 13.34 -10.71 10.60
CA GLN A 23 11.94 -10.27 10.62
C GLN A 23 11.72 -9.06 9.70
N MET A 24 12.72 -8.18 9.57
CA MET A 24 12.67 -7.02 8.68
C MET A 24 12.67 -7.45 7.22
N SER A 25 13.60 -8.32 6.81
CA SER A 25 13.64 -8.90 5.47
C SER A 25 12.31 -9.55 5.09
N ARG A 26 11.77 -10.39 5.98
CA ARG A 26 10.46 -11.04 5.78
C ARG A 26 9.31 -10.05 5.67
N PHE A 27 9.35 -8.97 6.44
CA PHE A 27 8.34 -7.92 6.39
C PHE A 27 8.33 -7.20 5.05
N VAL A 28 9.48 -6.72 4.58
CA VAL A 28 9.60 -5.99 3.31
C VAL A 28 9.52 -6.89 2.08
N SER A 29 9.76 -8.20 2.24
CA SER A 29 9.58 -9.19 1.16
C SER A 29 8.12 -9.32 0.72
N ASN A 30 7.16 -8.93 1.58
CA ASN A 30 5.77 -8.84 1.15
C ASN A 30 5.58 -7.53 0.34
N PRO A 31 5.16 -7.60 -0.94
CA PRO A 31 4.99 -6.43 -1.79
C PRO A 31 4.00 -5.39 -1.25
N ILE A 32 2.97 -5.82 -0.52
CA ILE A 32 1.99 -4.91 0.08
C ILE A 32 2.62 -4.14 1.23
N ASN A 33 3.41 -4.81 2.07
CA ASN A 33 4.15 -4.13 3.13
C ASN A 33 5.16 -3.13 2.58
N ALA A 34 5.91 -3.51 1.55
CA ALA A 34 6.84 -2.61 0.87
C ALA A 34 6.11 -1.38 0.31
N PHE A 35 4.98 -1.59 -0.37
CA PHE A 35 4.13 -0.51 -0.87
C PHE A 35 3.61 0.40 0.25
N MET A 36 3.13 -0.18 1.37
CA MET A 36 2.67 0.60 2.53
C MET A 36 3.77 1.46 3.16
N LEU A 37 5.04 1.03 3.08
CA LEU A 37 6.17 1.84 3.52
C LEU A 37 6.40 3.03 2.59
N ILE A 38 6.35 2.81 1.27
CA ILE A 38 6.43 3.89 0.26
C ILE A 38 5.32 4.91 0.49
N GLN A 39 4.07 4.46 0.56
CA GLN A 39 2.90 5.32 0.78
C GLN A 39 3.02 6.12 2.09
N ARG A 40 3.61 5.53 3.14
CA ARG A 40 3.80 6.22 4.41
C ARG A 40 4.84 7.35 4.31
N ILE A 41 5.88 7.18 3.52
CA ILE A 41 6.90 8.22 3.28
C ILE A 41 6.29 9.37 2.47
N THR A 42 5.51 9.06 1.44
CA THR A 42 4.93 10.07 0.54
C THR A 42 3.75 10.83 1.15
N SER A 43 2.96 10.22 2.04
CA SER A 43 1.80 10.88 2.68
C SER A 43 2.09 11.30 4.12
N VAL A 44 2.20 10.34 5.02
CA VAL A 44 2.22 10.56 6.47
C VAL A 44 3.43 11.40 6.90
N TRP A 45 4.61 11.12 6.37
CA TRP A 45 5.81 11.88 6.72
C TRP A 45 5.76 13.31 6.19
N VAL A 46 5.19 13.53 5.01
CA VAL A 46 4.96 14.87 4.46
C VAL A 46 4.03 15.66 5.37
N ASP A 47 2.93 15.05 5.84
CA ASP A 47 1.97 15.70 6.73
C ASP A 47 2.56 16.03 8.10
N ILE A 48 3.35 15.10 8.67
CA ILE A 48 4.09 15.35 9.92
C ILE A 48 5.06 16.51 9.74
N TYR A 49 5.82 16.53 8.65
CA TYR A 49 6.79 17.60 8.38
C TYR A 49 6.11 18.96 8.22
N LYS A 50 5.00 19.03 7.46
CA LYS A 50 4.17 20.24 7.33
C LYS A 50 3.63 20.70 8.69
N SER A 51 3.17 19.77 9.51
CA SER A 51 2.63 20.06 10.84
C SER A 51 3.69 20.58 11.80
N ILE A 52 4.92 20.07 11.75
CA ILE A 52 6.03 20.58 12.58
C ILE A 52 6.44 21.97 12.10
N LYS A 53 6.55 22.18 10.78
CA LYS A 53 6.86 23.50 10.21
C LYS A 53 5.84 24.57 10.60
N SER A 54 4.55 24.22 10.72
CA SER A 54 3.51 25.19 11.09
C SER A 54 3.59 25.65 12.55
N VAL A 55 4.15 24.84 13.46
CA VAL A 55 4.36 25.20 14.87
C VAL A 55 5.44 26.28 15.03
N ASN A 56 6.40 26.36 14.08
CA ASN A 56 7.46 27.36 14.02
C ASN A 56 8.27 27.52 15.33
N ASP A 57 8.53 26.40 16.02
CA ASP A 57 9.32 26.36 17.25
C ASP A 57 10.83 26.45 16.92
N PRO A 58 11.54 27.50 17.39
CA PRO A 58 12.97 27.66 17.13
C PRO A 58 13.85 26.55 17.74
N GLY A 59 13.31 25.73 18.66
CA GLY A 59 13.97 24.57 19.22
C GLY A 59 13.99 23.34 18.30
N ILE A 60 13.15 23.29 17.27
CA ILE A 60 13.05 22.16 16.35
C ILE A 60 13.87 22.46 15.09
N LYS A 61 15.00 21.78 14.95
CA LYS A 61 15.81 21.79 13.71
C LYS A 61 15.40 20.62 12.82
N LEU A 62 14.55 20.89 11.83
CA LEU A 62 14.29 19.96 10.75
C LEU A 62 15.46 20.03 9.75
N SER A 63 16.03 18.88 9.40
CA SER A 63 16.95 18.82 8.26
C SER A 63 16.13 18.84 6.97
N ASP A 64 16.55 19.67 6.01
CA ASP A 64 15.98 19.66 4.66
C ASP A 64 16.56 18.53 3.80
N ASP A 65 17.56 17.78 4.30
CA ASP A 65 18.23 16.67 3.58
C ASP A 65 17.43 15.35 3.54
N PHE A 66 16.13 15.39 3.84
CA PHE A 66 15.29 14.20 3.78
C PHE A 66 14.99 13.83 2.33
N ILE A 67 15.19 12.55 1.98
CA ILE A 67 14.80 12.03 0.67
C ILE A 67 13.28 11.91 0.65
N TRP A 68 12.64 12.85 -0.04
CA TRP A 68 11.21 12.78 -0.32
C TRP A 68 10.99 11.88 -1.52
N LEU A 69 10.10 10.91 -1.35
CA LEU A 69 9.47 10.22 -2.47
C LEU A 69 8.35 11.12 -3.00
N ASP A 70 8.10 11.08 -4.30
CA ASP A 70 7.06 11.87 -4.96
C ASP A 70 5.89 11.01 -5.45
N ASP A 71 4.99 11.64 -6.20
CA ASP A 71 3.81 10.95 -6.74
C ASP A 71 4.19 9.90 -7.82
N GLU A 72 5.31 10.10 -8.54
CA GLU A 72 5.81 9.17 -9.55
C GLU A 72 6.27 7.85 -8.91
N ASP A 73 6.87 7.92 -7.71
CA ASP A 73 7.24 6.73 -6.94
C ASP A 73 6.02 5.89 -6.54
N ILE A 74 4.91 6.54 -6.15
CA ILE A 74 3.66 5.84 -5.81
C ILE A 74 3.05 5.21 -7.06
N GLU A 75 2.96 5.97 -8.15
CA GLU A 75 2.43 5.48 -9.43
C GLU A 75 3.23 4.28 -9.94
N GLY A 76 4.57 4.35 -9.88
CA GLY A 76 5.45 3.24 -10.20
C GLY A 76 5.22 2.01 -9.33
N ALA A 77 4.91 2.21 -8.05
CA ALA A 77 4.56 1.12 -7.13
C ALA A 77 3.19 0.50 -7.48
N TYR A 78 2.17 1.30 -7.83
CA TYR A 78 0.89 0.79 -8.32
C TYR A 78 1.05 -0.03 -9.61
N VAL A 79 1.85 0.46 -10.56
CA VAL A 79 2.16 -0.28 -11.81
C VAL A 79 2.85 -1.60 -11.51
N SER A 80 3.73 -1.63 -10.52
CA SER A 80 4.44 -2.84 -10.09
C SER A 80 3.49 -3.86 -9.44
N LEU A 81 2.56 -3.41 -8.60
CA LEU A 81 1.52 -4.28 -8.01
C LEU A 81 0.58 -4.85 -9.08
N HIS A 82 0.16 -4.03 -10.05
CA HIS A 82 -0.61 -4.50 -11.20
C HIS A 82 0.16 -5.59 -11.98
N ARG A 83 1.44 -5.36 -12.28
CA ARG A 83 2.29 -6.34 -12.97
C ARG A 83 2.39 -7.65 -12.20
N LEU A 84 2.58 -7.58 -10.89
CA LEU A 84 2.63 -8.77 -10.04
C LEU A 84 1.32 -9.56 -10.12
N GLN A 85 0.20 -8.86 -10.03
CA GLN A 85 -1.13 -9.46 -10.16
C GLN A 85 -1.30 -10.14 -11.51
N SER A 86 -0.99 -9.45 -12.61
CA SER A 86 -1.18 -9.99 -13.97
C SER A 86 -0.24 -11.16 -14.26
N PHE A 87 0.99 -11.13 -13.76
CA PHE A 87 1.98 -12.18 -14.02
C PHE A 87 1.67 -13.49 -13.29
N TYR A 88 1.17 -13.39 -12.06
CA TYR A 88 0.85 -14.56 -11.22
C TYR A 88 -0.66 -14.87 -11.15
N GLU A 89 -1.48 -14.16 -11.94
CA GLU A 89 -2.94 -14.29 -11.98
C GLU A 89 -3.59 -14.21 -10.59
N LEU A 90 -3.09 -13.29 -9.76
CA LEU A 90 -3.54 -13.14 -8.37
C LEU A 90 -4.95 -12.55 -8.33
N ASP A 91 -5.72 -12.93 -7.30
CA ASP A 91 -6.97 -12.25 -6.98
C ASP A 91 -6.67 -10.94 -6.23
N PRO A 92 -7.06 -9.76 -6.77
CA PRO A 92 -6.93 -8.50 -6.06
C PRO A 92 -7.55 -8.48 -4.67
N GLN A 93 -8.58 -9.29 -4.40
CA GLN A 93 -9.15 -9.42 -3.05
C GLN A 93 -8.18 -10.06 -2.05
N ASP A 94 -7.44 -11.09 -2.46
CA ASP A 94 -6.43 -11.70 -1.59
C ASP A 94 -5.24 -10.75 -1.37
N MET A 95 -4.92 -9.94 -2.39
CA MET A 95 -3.85 -8.95 -2.31
C MET A 95 -4.13 -7.82 -1.31
N VAL A 96 -5.38 -7.55 -0.95
CA VAL A 96 -5.74 -6.51 0.05
C VAL A 96 -4.96 -6.73 1.35
N ASP A 97 -4.92 -7.99 1.78
CA ASP A 97 -4.27 -8.40 3.02
C ASP A 97 -2.85 -8.92 2.83
N GLY A 98 -2.27 -8.74 1.63
CA GLY A 98 -0.94 -9.23 1.29
C GLY A 98 -0.85 -10.75 1.15
N ARG A 99 -1.97 -11.43 0.88
CA ARG A 99 -2.01 -12.85 0.54
C ARG A 99 -1.77 -13.02 -0.96
N LEU A 100 -0.63 -13.60 -1.33
CA LEU A 100 -0.26 -13.80 -2.74
C LEU A 100 -0.47 -15.23 -3.24
N SER A 101 -0.76 -16.19 -2.36
CA SER A 101 -1.24 -17.51 -2.74
C SER A 101 -1.94 -18.17 -1.56
N GLU A 102 -2.66 -19.27 -1.80
CA GLU A 102 -3.31 -20.02 -0.73
C GLU A 102 -2.28 -20.63 0.25
N GLU A 103 -1.20 -21.18 -0.33
CA GLU A 103 -0.02 -21.70 0.38
C GLU A 103 0.68 -20.60 1.19
N TRP A 104 0.88 -19.42 0.56
CA TRP A 104 1.42 -18.24 1.22
C TRP A 104 0.46 -17.71 2.28
N GLY A 105 -0.85 -17.89 2.15
CA GLY A 105 -1.83 -17.51 3.17
C GLY A 105 -1.65 -18.24 4.48
N SER A 106 -1.36 -19.53 4.41
CA SER A 106 -1.09 -20.35 5.60
C SER A 106 0.26 -19.99 6.24
N ILE A 107 1.24 -19.60 5.43
CA ILE A 107 2.58 -19.22 5.89
C ILE A 107 2.61 -17.77 6.40
N SER A 108 2.00 -16.82 5.69
CA SER A 108 2.00 -15.38 6.01
C SER A 108 1.39 -15.05 7.37
N GLN A 109 0.37 -15.79 7.82
CA GLN A 109 -0.18 -15.64 9.19
C GLN A 109 0.88 -15.75 10.30
N TYR A 110 1.96 -16.50 10.04
CA TYR A 110 3.07 -16.68 10.99
C TYR A 110 4.36 -15.96 10.56
N TYR A 111 4.54 -15.67 9.27
CA TYR A 111 5.81 -15.20 8.70
C TYR A 111 5.83 -13.72 8.30
N THR A 112 4.67 -13.09 8.05
CA THR A 112 4.62 -11.69 7.59
C THR A 112 3.39 -10.98 8.13
N LEU A 113 3.58 -10.12 9.13
CA LEU A 113 2.54 -9.22 9.61
C LEU A 113 2.24 -8.18 8.52
N VAL A 114 0.97 -8.03 8.14
CA VAL A 114 0.49 -6.92 7.30
C VAL A 114 -0.33 -5.98 8.20
N PRO A 115 0.30 -4.97 8.82
CA PRO A 115 -0.35 -4.12 9.82
C PRO A 115 -1.30 -3.08 9.20
N LYS A 116 -1.21 -2.86 7.89
CA LYS A 116 -2.05 -1.96 7.12
C LYS A 116 -2.31 -2.61 5.77
N HIS A 117 -3.59 -2.81 5.46
CA HIS A 117 -4.06 -3.39 4.21
C HIS A 117 -4.19 -2.32 3.12
N LEU A 118 -4.28 -2.74 1.85
CA LEU A 118 -4.57 -1.80 0.77
C LEU A 118 -5.94 -1.15 1.01
N SER A 119 -6.01 0.17 0.90
CA SER A 119 -7.29 0.87 1.02
C SER A 119 -8.12 0.73 -0.25
N GLY A 120 -9.44 0.99 -0.17
CA GLY A 120 -10.29 1.06 -1.35
C GLY A 120 -9.78 2.05 -2.41
N SER A 121 -9.16 3.15 -1.97
CA SER A 121 -8.51 4.12 -2.85
C SER A 121 -7.29 3.54 -3.58
N ASP A 122 -6.43 2.80 -2.86
CA ASP A 122 -5.26 2.17 -3.47
C ASP A 122 -5.67 1.15 -4.55
N LEU A 123 -6.67 0.32 -4.23
CA LEU A 123 -7.22 -0.67 -5.16
C LEU A 123 -7.83 -0.02 -6.40
N PHE A 124 -8.48 1.13 -6.23
CA PHE A 124 -9.04 1.89 -7.34
C PHE A 124 -7.97 2.48 -8.26
N GLU A 125 -6.92 3.10 -7.70
CA GLU A 125 -5.80 3.62 -8.50
C GLU A 125 -5.08 2.51 -9.26
N ILE A 126 -4.87 1.34 -8.63
CA ILE A 126 -4.30 0.18 -9.34
C ILE A 126 -5.22 -0.27 -10.48
N GLY A 127 -6.54 -0.28 -10.28
CA GLY A 127 -7.52 -0.67 -11.29
C GLY A 127 -7.58 0.26 -12.51
N LYS A 128 -7.21 1.53 -12.37
CA LYS A 128 -7.11 2.46 -13.51
C LYS A 128 -6.01 2.09 -14.49
N ILE A 129 -4.94 1.44 -14.02
CA ILE A 129 -3.79 1.05 -14.86
C ILE A 129 -4.20 0.09 -16.00
N PRO A 130 -4.82 -1.08 -15.73
CA PRO A 130 -5.33 -1.94 -16.79
C PRO A 130 -6.49 -1.29 -17.55
N TYR A 131 -7.31 -0.46 -16.89
CA TYR A 131 -8.42 0.22 -17.56
C TYR A 131 -7.93 1.11 -18.71
N PHE A 132 -6.91 1.94 -18.47
CA PHE A 132 -6.32 2.79 -19.51
C PHE A 132 -5.47 2.03 -20.54
N LYS A 133 -5.27 0.72 -20.34
CA LYS A 133 -4.62 -0.18 -21.29
C LYS A 133 -5.61 -1.09 -22.04
N ASP A 134 -6.91 -0.83 -21.91
CA ASP A 134 -7.99 -1.65 -22.46
C ASP A 134 -8.02 -3.10 -21.94
N GLU A 135 -7.37 -3.37 -20.80
CA GLU A 135 -7.35 -4.67 -20.11
C GLU A 135 -8.54 -4.79 -19.14
N PHE A 136 -9.76 -4.66 -19.67
CA PHE A 136 -10.98 -4.48 -18.85
C PHE A 136 -11.27 -5.63 -17.88
N MET A 137 -10.87 -6.86 -18.21
CA MET A 137 -11.02 -8.01 -17.31
C MET A 137 -10.19 -7.85 -16.02
N SER A 138 -8.94 -7.39 -16.14
CA SER A 138 -8.08 -7.09 -14.99
C SER A 138 -8.62 -5.89 -14.21
N ALA A 139 -8.97 -4.81 -14.91
CA ALA A 139 -9.55 -3.61 -14.30
C ALA A 139 -10.80 -3.92 -13.46
N LYS A 140 -11.69 -4.75 -13.99
CA LYS A 140 -12.90 -5.20 -13.29
C LYS A 140 -12.60 -5.93 -11.98
N LEU A 141 -11.56 -6.76 -11.91
CA LEU A 141 -11.16 -7.44 -10.67
C LEU A 141 -10.73 -6.42 -9.60
N TRP A 142 -9.87 -5.46 -9.99
CA TRP A 142 -9.42 -4.40 -9.09
C TRP A 142 -10.56 -3.50 -8.61
N PHE A 143 -11.44 -3.06 -9.50
CA PHE A 143 -12.57 -2.23 -9.12
C PHE A 143 -13.59 -2.95 -8.23
N LYS A 144 -13.80 -4.26 -8.44
CA LYS A 144 -14.59 -5.08 -7.51
C LYS A 144 -13.94 -5.15 -6.14
N ALA A 145 -12.62 -5.36 -6.08
CA ALA A 145 -11.90 -5.39 -4.81
C ALA A 145 -12.00 -4.04 -4.09
N ALA A 146 -11.78 -2.94 -4.81
CA ALA A 146 -11.94 -1.56 -4.31
C ALA A 146 -13.33 -1.31 -3.73
N TYR A 147 -14.38 -1.68 -4.48
CA TYR A 147 -15.77 -1.52 -4.05
C TYR A 147 -16.08 -2.29 -2.75
N LEU A 148 -15.60 -3.53 -2.66
CA LEU A 148 -15.77 -4.35 -1.47
C LEU A 148 -15.06 -3.75 -0.27
N GLU A 149 -13.85 -3.20 -0.44
CA GLU A 149 -13.10 -2.58 0.66
C GLU A 149 -13.78 -1.30 1.15
N ILE A 150 -14.22 -0.41 0.25
CA ILE A 150 -14.99 0.78 0.63
C ILE A 150 -16.27 0.40 1.37
N LYS A 151 -16.94 -0.68 0.95
CA LYS A 151 -18.17 -1.14 1.61
C LYS A 151 -17.93 -1.56 3.07
N LYS A 152 -16.73 -2.01 3.43
CA LYS A 152 -16.35 -2.34 4.82
C LYS A 152 -16.11 -1.09 5.67
N GLU A 153 -15.80 0.06 5.05
CA GLU A 153 -15.56 1.31 5.77
C GLU A 153 -16.82 1.85 6.45
N MET A 154 -16.64 2.50 7.60
CA MET A 154 -17.72 3.18 8.31
C MET A 154 -18.16 4.41 7.49
N ASN A 155 -19.46 4.57 7.24
CA ASN A 155 -20.05 5.59 6.36
C ASN A 155 -19.77 5.39 4.85
N SER A 156 -19.60 4.15 4.39
CA SER A 156 -19.39 3.81 2.98
C SER A 156 -20.42 4.40 2.00
N GLU A 157 -21.67 4.63 2.44
CA GLU A 157 -22.71 5.26 1.62
C GLU A 157 -22.40 6.71 1.23
N ASN A 158 -21.66 7.44 2.06
CA ASN A 158 -21.27 8.83 1.81
C ASN A 158 -19.87 8.95 1.19
N ASN A 159 -19.18 7.83 0.94
CA ASN A 159 -17.85 7.87 0.33
C ASN A 159 -17.99 8.22 -1.17
N PRO A 160 -17.48 9.38 -1.64
CA PRO A 160 -17.63 9.79 -3.03
C PRO A 160 -16.98 8.80 -4.01
N LEU A 161 -15.88 8.17 -3.58
CA LEU A 161 -15.14 7.18 -4.36
C LEU A 161 -15.99 5.96 -4.71
N ARG A 162 -17.02 5.65 -3.89
CA ARG A 162 -17.96 4.56 -4.16
C ARG A 162 -18.67 4.74 -5.51
N TYR A 163 -19.10 5.95 -5.82
CA TYR A 163 -19.83 6.24 -7.06
C TYR A 163 -18.89 6.18 -8.26
N GLU A 164 -17.69 6.75 -8.13
CA GLU A 164 -16.67 6.67 -9.16
C GLU A 164 -16.34 5.21 -9.51
N ILE A 165 -16.09 4.36 -8.52
CA ILE A 165 -15.82 2.93 -8.75
C ILE A 165 -16.99 2.24 -9.48
N LEU A 166 -18.23 2.55 -9.12
CA LEU A 166 -19.40 1.98 -9.78
C LEU A 166 -19.51 2.43 -11.24
N ASP A 167 -19.19 3.68 -11.53
CA ASP A 167 -19.15 4.19 -12.90
C ASP A 167 -18.08 3.45 -13.71
N TYR A 168 -16.85 3.34 -13.20
CA TYR A 168 -15.77 2.58 -13.86
C TYR A 168 -16.15 1.11 -14.06
N LEU A 169 -16.77 0.47 -13.05
CA LEU A 169 -17.28 -0.91 -13.19
C LEU A 169 -18.28 -1.04 -14.33
N SER A 170 -19.19 -0.07 -14.46
CA SER A 170 -20.19 -0.08 -15.54
C SER A 170 -19.52 -0.04 -16.93
N TRP A 171 -18.45 0.75 -17.08
CA TRP A 171 -17.67 0.81 -18.33
C TRP A 171 -16.94 -0.50 -18.62
N THR A 172 -16.40 -1.18 -17.60
CA THR A 172 -15.72 -2.48 -17.80
C THR A 172 -16.66 -3.63 -18.18
N GLU A 173 -17.98 -3.46 -18.03
CA GLU A 173 -18.99 -4.46 -18.40
C GLU A 173 -19.54 -4.25 -19.82
N TYR A 174 -19.25 -3.11 -20.46
CA TYR A 174 -19.71 -2.77 -21.82
C TYR A 174 -18.77 -3.31 -22.89
#